data_AF-A0A9D6RRK8-F1
#
_entry.id   AF-A0A9D6RRK8-F1
#
_cell.length_a   1.000
_cell.length_b   1.000
_cell.length_c   1.000
_cell.angle_alpha   90.00
_cell.angle_beta   90.00
_cell.angle_gamma   90.00
#
_symmetry.space_group_name_H-M   'P 1'
#
loop_
_entity.id
_entity.type
_entity.pdbx_description
1 polymer ?
#
loop_
_entity_poly.entity_id
_entity_poly.type
_entity_poly.pdbx_seq_one_letter_code
_entity_poly.pdbx_strand_id
1 'polypeptide(L)'
;MRAPGRRGVTLIEVAVTVGLFSLVAVVLALAIQESSRVYRQLSSETEAQSALRQAELALDGDLRSASIAQMATALVPDSLGGGGNDGSALWFLSPRDPVTGVVHHKADGSPFWQRNILYYLVVPADHDQLFGYTCTGGAGPGGMDDRCPHKVLIRKVIDLAPATDPADEATEETLLPEVTDYLTRPAGYDTSGMSAEPGLQEVSIVARKLIFFRVTLAPVPASWPNEVEIDVRATSIEEAEKSVRVGSVALGTGPFTTQQLISVFTPND
;
A
#
# COMPACT_ATOMS: atom_id res chain seq x y z
N MET A 1 46.34 -62.42 -18.97
CA MET A 1 45.57 -61.15 -19.05
C MET A 1 44.21 -61.46 -19.66
N ARG A 2 43.13 -61.48 -18.85
CA ARG A 2 41.75 -61.63 -19.37
C ARG A 2 41.27 -60.24 -19.81
N ALA A 3 40.98 -60.07 -21.10
CA ALA A 3 40.26 -58.90 -21.57
C ALA A 3 38.82 -58.93 -21.00
N PRO A 4 38.31 -57.85 -20.40
CA PRO A 4 36.92 -57.79 -19.99
C PRO A 4 36.05 -57.81 -21.24
N GLY A 5 35.23 -58.85 -21.39
CA GLY A 5 34.25 -58.95 -22.47
C GLY A 5 33.31 -57.76 -22.43
N ARG A 6 33.29 -56.99 -23.52
CA ARG A 6 32.29 -55.94 -23.77
C ARG A 6 30.91 -56.59 -23.78
N ARG A 7 30.18 -56.50 -22.66
CA ARG A 7 28.76 -56.84 -22.61
C ARG A 7 28.00 -55.74 -23.34
N GLY A 8 27.41 -56.07 -24.48
CA GLY A 8 26.51 -55.15 -25.20
C GLY A 8 25.23 -54.93 -24.39
N VAL A 9 24.75 -53.69 -24.34
CA VAL A 9 23.49 -53.33 -23.70
C VAL A 9 22.35 -54.07 -24.40
N THR A 10 21.52 -54.77 -23.64
CA THR A 10 20.39 -55.52 -24.22
C THR A 10 19.19 -54.59 -24.46
N LEU A 11 18.37 -54.85 -25.49
CA LEU A 11 17.16 -54.04 -25.79
C LEU A 11 16.21 -53.94 -24.58
N ILE A 12 16.14 -54.99 -23.76
CA ILE A 12 15.33 -55.01 -22.53
C ILE A 12 15.89 -54.03 -21.51
N GLU A 13 17.21 -53.94 -21.37
CA GLU A 13 17.88 -53.03 -20.44
C GLU A 13 17.67 -51.55 -20.84
N VAL A 14 17.66 -51.26 -22.16
CA VAL A 14 17.30 -49.93 -22.68
C VAL A 14 15.82 -49.61 -22.40
N ALA A 15 14.90 -50.55 -22.66
CA ALA A 15 13.48 -50.34 -22.42
C ALA A 15 13.17 -50.09 -20.93
N VAL A 16 13.79 -50.85 -20.03
CA VAL A 16 13.62 -50.67 -18.58
C VAL A 16 14.21 -49.34 -18.11
N THR A 17 15.41 -48.96 -18.59
CA THR A 17 16.03 -47.69 -18.19
C THR A 17 15.26 -46.46 -18.70
N VAL A 18 14.76 -46.49 -19.93
CA VAL A 18 13.90 -45.42 -20.48
C VAL A 18 12.56 -45.35 -19.75
N GLY A 19 11.95 -46.49 -19.44
CA GLY A 19 10.70 -46.54 -18.65
C GLY A 19 10.88 -45.98 -17.24
N LEU A 20 11.97 -46.37 -16.56
CA LEU A 20 12.29 -45.88 -15.22
C LEU A 20 12.61 -44.38 -15.24
N PHE A 21 13.40 -43.93 -16.21
CA PHE A 21 13.71 -42.51 -16.38
C PHE A 21 12.45 -41.68 -16.67
N SER A 22 11.56 -42.17 -17.52
CA SER A 22 10.29 -41.50 -17.83
C SER A 22 9.40 -41.38 -16.60
N LEU A 23 9.33 -42.44 -15.78
CA LEU A 23 8.56 -42.41 -14.54
C LEU A 23 9.15 -41.42 -13.52
N VAL A 24 10.47 -41.39 -13.38
CA VAL A 24 11.17 -40.39 -12.54
C VAL A 24 10.94 -38.97 -13.07
N ALA A 25 11.01 -38.76 -14.38
CA ALA A 25 10.79 -37.46 -15.00
C ALA A 25 9.35 -36.95 -14.79
N VAL A 26 8.34 -37.82 -14.87
CA VAL A 26 6.94 -37.47 -14.57
C VAL A 26 6.78 -37.07 -13.10
N VAL A 27 7.34 -37.85 -12.17
CA VAL A 27 7.27 -37.52 -10.74
C VAL A 27 7.97 -36.19 -10.45
N LEU A 28 9.12 -35.94 -11.07
CA LEU A 28 9.85 -34.67 -10.92
C LEU A 28 9.05 -33.49 -11.50
N ALA A 29 8.41 -33.67 -12.65
CA ALA A 29 7.56 -32.64 -13.25
C ALA A 29 6.38 -32.27 -12.34
N LEU A 30 5.72 -33.27 -11.74
CA LEU A 30 4.64 -33.04 -10.77
C LEU A 30 5.14 -32.34 -9.51
N ALA A 31 6.31 -32.73 -8.99
CA ALA A 31 6.92 -32.08 -7.83
C ALA A 31 7.26 -30.61 -8.10
N ILE A 32 7.78 -30.30 -9.30
CA ILE A 32 8.07 -28.92 -9.72
C ILE A 32 6.78 -28.10 -9.84
N GLN A 33 5.71 -28.69 -10.39
CA GLN A 33 4.42 -28.01 -10.50
C GLN A 33 3.85 -27.65 -9.13
N GLU A 34 3.84 -28.58 -8.19
CA GLU A 34 3.35 -28.33 -6.82
C GLU A 34 4.26 -27.33 -6.08
N SER A 35 5.58 -27.46 -6.19
CA SER A 35 6.51 -26.50 -5.60
C SER A 35 6.31 -25.09 -6.16
N SER A 36 6.09 -24.96 -7.48
CA SER A 36 5.82 -23.66 -8.11
C SER A 36 4.50 -23.05 -7.64
N ARG A 37 3.47 -23.87 -7.43
CA ARG A 37 2.18 -23.43 -6.91
C ARG A 37 2.29 -22.89 -5.49
N VAL A 38 2.93 -23.65 -4.60
CA VAL A 38 3.14 -23.27 -3.20
C VAL A 38 4.00 -22.01 -3.12
N TYR A 39 5.05 -21.91 -3.95
CA TYR A 39 5.91 -20.74 -3.99
C TYR A 39 5.13 -19.47 -4.36
N ARG A 40 4.29 -19.51 -5.41
CA ARG A 40 3.49 -18.34 -5.81
C ARG A 40 2.50 -17.91 -4.73
N GLN A 41 1.85 -18.87 -4.08
CA GLN A 41 0.93 -18.57 -2.99
C GLN A 41 1.64 -17.85 -1.84
N LEU A 42 2.75 -18.42 -1.36
CA LEU A 42 3.53 -17.82 -0.28
C LEU A 42 4.09 -16.46 -0.69
N SER A 43 4.52 -16.30 -1.94
CA SER A 43 5.02 -15.02 -2.47
C SER A 43 3.92 -13.96 -2.43
N SER A 44 2.72 -14.28 -2.93
CA SER A 44 1.61 -13.32 -2.99
C SER A 44 1.13 -12.88 -1.61
N GLU A 45 1.03 -13.81 -0.67
CA GLU A 45 0.68 -13.48 0.73
C GLU A 45 1.78 -12.63 1.40
N THR A 46 3.06 -12.95 1.16
CA THR A 46 4.18 -12.19 1.70
C THR A 46 4.22 -10.77 1.15
N GLU A 47 3.91 -10.57 -0.14
CA GLU A 47 3.81 -9.24 -0.74
C GLU A 47 2.69 -8.40 -0.11
N ALA A 48 1.51 -8.99 0.08
CA ALA A 48 0.38 -8.31 0.73
C ALA A 48 0.74 -7.89 2.17
N GLN A 49 1.35 -8.77 2.95
CA GLN A 49 1.82 -8.46 4.30
C GLN A 49 2.92 -7.39 4.30
N SER A 50 3.85 -7.45 3.35
CA SER A 50 4.93 -6.46 3.24
C SER A 50 4.36 -5.06 2.94
N ALA A 51 3.37 -4.95 2.05
CA ALA A 51 2.70 -3.70 1.76
C ALA A 51 1.98 -3.11 2.98
N LEU A 52 1.25 -3.94 3.72
CA LEU A 52 0.57 -3.52 4.95
C LEU A 52 1.56 -3.03 6.00
N ARG A 53 2.67 -3.74 6.20
CA ARG A 53 3.73 -3.33 7.14
C ARG A 53 4.42 -2.04 6.74
N GLN A 54 4.63 -1.81 5.44
CA GLN A 54 5.19 -0.54 4.96
C GLN A 54 4.24 0.63 5.26
N ALA A 55 2.95 0.46 5.01
CA ALA A 55 1.92 1.45 5.34
C ALA A 55 1.89 1.74 6.84
N GLU A 56 1.88 0.69 7.68
CA GLU A 56 1.89 0.82 9.14
C GLU A 56 3.11 1.60 9.65
N LEU A 57 4.31 1.21 9.23
CA LEU A 57 5.55 1.85 9.72
C LEU A 57 5.61 3.34 9.36
N ALA A 58 5.15 3.71 8.17
CA ALA A 58 5.14 5.10 7.73
C ALA A 58 4.08 5.93 8.48
N LEU A 59 2.85 5.41 8.57
CA LEU A 59 1.75 6.07 9.27
C LEU A 59 2.05 6.24 10.76
N ASP A 60 2.50 5.17 11.43
CA ASP A 60 2.87 5.22 12.85
C ASP A 60 4.04 6.20 13.10
N GLY A 61 5.02 6.24 12.19
CA GLY A 61 6.15 7.16 12.28
C GLY A 61 5.74 8.64 12.26
N ASP A 62 4.86 9.02 11.34
CA ASP A 62 4.42 10.42 11.19
C ASP A 62 3.35 10.81 12.23
N LEU A 63 2.40 9.92 12.54
CA LEU A 63 1.27 10.21 13.42
C LEU A 63 1.67 10.36 14.88
N ARG A 64 2.78 9.75 15.32
CA ARG A 64 3.27 9.88 16.71
C ARG A 64 3.57 11.30 17.15
N SER A 65 3.93 12.18 16.21
CA SER A 65 4.22 13.59 16.48
C SER A 65 3.07 14.54 16.09
N ALA A 66 1.97 14.01 15.59
CA ALA A 66 0.81 14.80 15.20
C ALA A 66 -0.16 14.97 16.37
N SER A 67 -1.11 15.90 16.23
CA SER A 67 -2.24 16.07 17.16
C SER A 67 -3.54 15.87 16.41
N ILE A 68 -4.52 15.17 17.02
CA ILE A 68 -5.84 14.93 16.41
C ILE A 68 -6.58 16.24 16.10
N ALA A 69 -6.36 17.29 16.89
CA ALA A 69 -6.95 18.61 16.65
C ALA A 69 -6.43 19.28 15.37
N GLN A 70 -5.26 18.85 14.91
CA GLN A 70 -4.60 19.29 13.69
C GLN A 70 -4.66 18.22 12.60
N MET A 71 -5.74 17.44 12.54
CA MET A 71 -5.99 16.44 11.50
C MET A 71 -7.33 16.66 10.81
N ALA A 72 -7.40 16.27 9.54
CA ALA A 72 -8.64 16.18 8.82
C ALA A 72 -8.64 15.00 7.84
N THR A 73 -9.84 14.62 7.41
CA THR A 73 -10.05 13.49 6.50
C THR A 73 -11.06 13.84 5.42
N ALA A 74 -10.93 13.19 4.27
CA ALA A 74 -11.84 13.31 3.14
C ALA A 74 -11.92 11.98 2.38
N LEU A 75 -12.81 11.88 1.40
CA LEU A 75 -12.84 10.75 0.47
C LEU A 75 -12.01 11.10 -0.77
N VAL A 76 -11.21 10.13 -1.23
CA VAL A 76 -10.48 10.23 -2.50
C VAL A 76 -11.45 9.93 -3.64
N PRO A 77 -11.56 10.81 -4.66
CA PRO A 77 -12.44 10.57 -5.80
C PRO A 77 -12.18 9.23 -6.50
N ASP A 78 -13.21 8.71 -7.15
CA ASP A 78 -13.15 7.48 -7.95
C ASP A 78 -12.20 7.63 -9.16
N SER A 79 -11.15 6.82 -9.20
CA SER A 79 -10.18 6.81 -10.32
C SER A 79 -10.59 5.95 -11.52
N LEU A 80 -11.55 5.04 -11.36
CA LEU A 80 -11.91 4.00 -12.33
C LEU A 80 -13.30 4.21 -12.98
N GLY A 81 -14.13 5.10 -12.43
CA GLY A 81 -15.48 5.38 -12.92
C GLY A 81 -16.52 4.32 -12.54
N GLY A 82 -16.18 3.42 -11.62
CA GLY A 82 -17.07 2.37 -11.11
C GLY A 82 -18.05 2.84 -10.02
N GLY A 83 -17.94 4.09 -9.58
CA GLY A 83 -18.73 4.73 -8.53
C GLY A 83 -18.20 4.53 -7.10
N GLY A 84 -17.04 3.91 -6.94
CA GLY A 84 -16.40 3.70 -5.63
C GLY A 84 -15.21 4.63 -5.45
N ASN A 85 -15.15 5.34 -4.32
CA ASN A 85 -14.02 6.21 -3.97
C ASN A 85 -12.74 5.37 -3.73
N ASP A 86 -11.57 5.86 -4.11
CA ASP A 86 -10.34 5.06 -3.99
C ASP A 86 -9.94 4.74 -2.53
N GLY A 87 -10.42 5.55 -1.59
CA GLY A 87 -10.22 5.38 -0.15
C GLY A 87 -10.45 6.68 0.62
N SER A 88 -9.89 6.75 1.83
CA SER A 88 -9.76 7.99 2.59
C SER A 88 -8.51 8.77 2.19
N ALA A 89 -8.58 10.09 2.31
CA ALA A 89 -7.43 10.96 2.48
C ALA A 89 -7.34 11.34 3.97
N LEU A 90 -6.13 11.36 4.51
CA LEU A 90 -5.80 11.83 5.85
C LEU A 90 -4.69 12.84 5.72
N TRP A 91 -4.89 14.05 6.24
CA TRP A 91 -3.83 15.03 6.35
C TRP A 91 -3.80 15.66 7.72
N PHE A 92 -2.59 16.05 8.12
CA PHE A 92 -2.35 16.58 9.46
C PHE A 92 -1.09 17.41 9.51
N LEU A 93 -0.98 18.25 10.54
CA LEU A 93 0.23 19.00 10.81
C LEU A 93 1.30 18.14 11.47
N SER A 94 2.54 18.31 11.03
CA SER A 94 3.72 17.72 11.64
C SER A 94 4.65 18.82 12.16
N PRO A 95 5.16 18.71 13.40
CA PRO A 95 6.14 19.63 13.96
C PRO A 95 7.57 19.17 13.67
N ARG A 96 7.73 18.07 12.92
CA ARG A 96 9.01 17.48 12.58
C ARG A 96 9.56 18.14 11.32
N ASP A 97 10.80 18.61 11.40
CA ASP A 97 11.57 19.07 10.25
C ASP A 97 11.85 17.86 9.32
N PRO A 98 11.51 17.94 8.01
CA PRO A 98 11.67 16.84 7.07
C PRO A 98 13.14 16.53 6.72
N VAL A 99 14.06 17.47 6.89
CA VAL A 99 15.49 17.33 6.61
C VAL A 99 16.23 16.77 7.82
N THR A 100 15.99 17.35 9.00
CA THR A 100 16.73 16.98 10.22
C THR A 100 16.02 15.90 11.04
N GLY A 101 14.72 15.71 10.84
CA GLY A 101 13.89 14.84 11.66
C GLY A 101 13.65 15.35 13.07
N VAL A 102 14.07 16.58 13.40
CA VAL A 102 13.93 17.16 14.74
C VAL A 102 12.52 17.73 14.92
N VAL A 103 11.94 17.54 16.10
CA VAL A 103 10.65 18.16 16.47
C VAL A 103 10.91 19.52 17.08
N HIS A 104 10.31 20.56 16.50
CA HIS A 104 10.40 21.93 16.97
C HIS A 104 9.21 22.29 17.87
N HIS A 105 9.47 23.13 18.85
CA HIS A 105 8.48 23.62 19.80
C HIS A 105 8.55 25.14 19.85
N LYS A 106 7.40 25.75 20.11
CA LYS A 106 7.28 27.19 20.39
C LYS A 106 7.83 27.51 21.78
N ALA A 107 7.97 28.80 22.07
CA ALA A 107 8.44 29.31 23.35
C ALA A 107 7.56 28.89 24.54
N ASP A 108 6.28 28.61 24.29
CA ASP A 108 5.32 28.10 25.28
C ASP A 108 5.41 26.57 25.52
N GLY A 109 6.24 25.87 24.74
CA GLY A 109 6.43 24.43 24.82
C GLY A 109 5.44 23.61 23.99
N SER A 110 4.49 24.24 23.30
CA SER A 110 3.62 23.54 22.34
C SER A 110 4.37 23.24 21.03
N PRO A 111 3.92 22.27 20.22
CA PRO A 111 4.56 21.98 18.94
C PRO A 111 4.54 23.20 18.01
N PHE A 112 5.65 23.44 17.31
CA PHE A 112 5.69 24.40 16.20
C PHE A 112 5.37 23.64 14.92
N TRP A 113 4.19 23.85 14.36
CA TRP A 113 3.76 23.13 13.16
C TRP A 113 4.49 23.62 11.92
N GLN A 114 5.10 22.70 11.18
CA GLN A 114 5.98 23.04 10.05
C GLN A 114 5.42 22.60 8.70
N ARG A 115 4.67 21.50 8.65
CA ARG A 115 4.27 20.87 7.37
C ARG A 115 2.92 20.21 7.49
N ASN A 116 2.18 20.22 6.39
CA ASN A 116 1.05 19.33 6.17
C ASN A 116 1.57 17.99 5.60
N ILE A 117 1.30 16.89 6.29
CA ILE A 117 1.55 15.53 5.80
C ILE A 117 0.23 14.97 5.29
N LEU A 118 0.18 14.52 4.04
CA LEU A 118 -1.02 13.97 3.41
C LEU A 118 -0.77 12.51 2.99
N TYR A 119 -1.66 11.62 3.44
CA TYR A 119 -1.75 10.24 3.03
C TYR A 119 -3.07 9.99 2.29
N TYR A 120 -3.00 9.30 1.16
CA TYR A 120 -4.21 8.87 0.45
C TYR A 120 -3.95 7.66 -0.43
N LEU A 121 -5.00 6.88 -0.64
CA LEU A 121 -4.97 5.71 -1.49
C LEU A 121 -5.53 6.04 -2.87
N VAL A 122 -4.83 5.63 -3.94
CA VAL A 122 -5.25 5.96 -5.31
C VAL A 122 -4.85 4.88 -6.33
N VAL A 123 -5.62 4.73 -7.41
CA VAL A 123 -5.23 3.91 -8.56
C VAL A 123 -4.29 4.71 -9.49
N PRO A 124 -3.13 4.17 -9.93
CA PRO A 124 -2.26 4.81 -10.92
C PRO A 124 -2.97 5.21 -12.21
N ALA A 125 -2.55 6.29 -12.86
CA ALA A 125 -3.23 6.89 -14.03
C ALA A 125 -3.26 5.97 -15.27
N ASP A 126 -2.18 5.23 -15.49
CA ASP A 126 -1.91 4.30 -16.59
C ASP A 126 -2.13 2.83 -16.19
N HIS A 127 -3.05 2.59 -15.24
CA HIS A 127 -3.36 1.28 -14.67
C HIS A 127 -3.40 0.14 -15.70
N ASP A 128 -4.17 0.29 -16.79
CA ASP A 128 -4.36 -0.77 -17.78
C ASP A 128 -3.06 -1.12 -18.53
N GLN A 129 -2.19 -0.15 -18.75
CA GLN A 129 -0.87 -0.38 -19.35
C GLN A 129 0.06 -1.09 -18.37
N LEU A 130 -0.02 -0.74 -17.08
CA LEU A 130 0.83 -1.31 -16.04
C LEU A 130 0.47 -2.76 -15.71
N PHE A 131 -0.82 -3.10 -15.66
CA PHE A 131 -1.32 -4.42 -15.24
C PHE A 131 -1.82 -5.29 -16.40
N GLY A 132 -1.99 -4.73 -17.59
CA GLY A 132 -2.40 -5.47 -18.79
C GLY A 132 -3.89 -5.79 -18.87
N TYR A 133 -4.71 -5.25 -17.96
CA TYR A 133 -6.16 -5.39 -17.96
C TYR A 133 -6.87 -4.25 -17.22
N THR A 134 -8.14 -4.03 -17.56
CA THR A 134 -8.98 -3.00 -16.95
C THR A 134 -9.64 -3.50 -15.67
N CYS A 135 -9.53 -2.69 -14.60
CA CYS A 135 -10.38 -2.82 -13.42
C CYS A 135 -11.59 -1.90 -13.60
N THR A 136 -12.81 -2.43 -13.52
CA THR A 136 -14.03 -1.61 -13.59
C THR A 136 -14.26 -0.82 -12.30
N GLY A 137 -13.67 -1.29 -11.20
CA GLY A 137 -13.92 -0.76 -9.87
C GLY A 137 -15.38 -0.91 -9.44
N GLY A 138 -15.71 -0.31 -8.31
CA GLY A 138 -17.04 0.08 -7.89
C GLY A 138 -17.28 0.02 -6.39
N ALA A 139 -18.36 0.68 -5.97
CA ALA A 139 -18.64 0.91 -4.57
C ALA A 139 -18.86 -0.40 -3.79
N GLY A 140 -18.00 -0.61 -2.80
CA GLY A 140 -18.09 -1.60 -1.75
C GLY A 140 -18.47 -0.95 -0.40
N PRO A 141 -18.08 -1.56 0.73
CA PRO A 141 -18.36 -1.04 2.06
C PRO A 141 -17.89 0.41 2.24
N GLY A 142 -18.76 1.28 2.77
CA GLY A 142 -18.44 2.69 2.98
C GLY A 142 -18.35 3.54 1.71
N GLY A 143 -18.79 3.03 0.55
CA GLY A 143 -18.73 3.75 -0.73
C GLY A 143 -17.33 3.80 -1.34
N MET A 144 -16.41 2.98 -0.85
CA MET A 144 -15.03 2.87 -1.35
C MET A 144 -14.91 1.71 -2.33
N ASP A 145 -14.01 1.83 -3.29
CA ASP A 145 -13.69 0.76 -4.23
C ASP A 145 -13.00 -0.40 -3.51
N ASP A 146 -13.62 -1.58 -3.57
CA ASP A 146 -13.10 -2.81 -3.00
C ASP A 146 -12.84 -3.89 -4.05
N ARG A 147 -12.75 -3.49 -5.33
CA ARG A 147 -12.60 -4.41 -6.48
C ARG A 147 -11.24 -4.30 -7.15
N CYS A 148 -10.61 -3.12 -7.12
CA CYS A 148 -9.27 -2.91 -7.64
C CYS A 148 -8.22 -3.00 -6.50
N PRO A 149 -7.39 -4.07 -6.47
CA PRO A 149 -6.33 -4.24 -5.48
C PRO A 149 -5.00 -3.57 -5.89
N HIS A 150 -4.98 -2.78 -6.95
CA HIS A 150 -3.77 -2.16 -7.51
C HIS A 150 -3.54 -0.73 -7.03
N LYS A 151 -4.16 -0.35 -5.91
CA LYS A 151 -4.00 1.00 -5.39
C LYS A 151 -2.64 1.16 -4.71
N VAL A 152 -2.15 2.39 -4.73
CA VAL A 152 -0.89 2.80 -4.09
C VAL A 152 -1.18 3.84 -3.02
N LEU A 153 -0.54 3.67 -1.86
CA LEU A 153 -0.59 4.67 -0.78
C LEU A 153 0.44 5.74 -1.06
N ILE A 154 -0.04 6.96 -1.29
CA ILE A 154 0.80 8.13 -1.53
C ILE A 154 0.99 8.87 -0.20
N ARG A 155 2.21 9.34 0.03
CA ARG A 155 2.56 10.32 1.05
C ARG A 155 3.05 11.60 0.38
N LYS A 156 2.55 12.74 0.85
CA LYS A 156 3.00 14.08 0.45
C LYS A 156 3.39 14.91 1.66
N VAL A 157 4.41 15.73 1.50
CA VAL A 157 4.85 16.75 2.46
C VAL A 157 4.66 18.11 1.82
N ILE A 158 3.81 18.93 2.42
CA ILE A 158 3.39 20.23 1.87
C ILE A 158 3.76 21.32 2.88
N ASP A 159 4.37 22.39 2.38
CA ASP A 159 4.74 23.62 3.07
C ASP A 159 4.12 24.79 2.30
N LEU A 160 3.09 25.40 2.86
CA LEU A 160 2.48 26.57 2.26
C LEU A 160 3.37 27.79 2.44
N ALA A 161 3.22 28.76 1.54
CA ALA A 161 3.92 30.02 1.69
C ALA A 161 3.26 30.87 2.82
N PRO A 162 4.05 31.57 3.65
CA PRO A 162 5.51 31.64 3.65
C PRO A 162 6.16 30.38 4.24
N ALA A 163 7.36 30.03 3.74
CA ALA A 163 8.10 28.88 4.26
C ALA A 163 8.30 29.01 5.77
N THR A 164 8.00 27.94 6.50
CA THR A 164 8.10 27.94 7.97
C THR A 164 9.55 28.10 8.45
N ASP A 165 9.76 28.96 9.45
CA ASP A 165 11.02 29.18 10.15
C ASP A 165 10.80 29.00 11.67
N PRO A 166 11.38 27.97 12.31
CA PRO A 166 11.28 27.77 13.75
C PRO A 166 11.81 28.93 14.62
N ALA A 167 12.58 29.86 14.05
CA ALA A 167 13.00 31.08 14.74
C ALA A 167 11.96 32.22 14.68
N ASP A 168 10.95 32.11 13.82
CA ASP A 168 9.85 33.08 13.67
C ASP A 168 8.49 32.36 13.73
N GLU A 169 7.90 32.31 14.94
CA GLU A 169 6.62 31.64 15.20
C GLU A 169 5.45 32.18 14.35
N ALA A 170 5.57 33.38 13.76
CA ALA A 170 4.54 33.92 12.87
C ALA A 170 4.45 33.19 11.51
N THR A 171 5.43 32.33 11.21
CA THR A 171 5.49 31.50 10.01
C THR A 171 4.98 30.08 10.26
N GLU A 172 4.36 29.80 11.41
CA GLU A 172 3.77 28.50 11.72
C GLU A 172 2.80 28.04 10.63
N GLU A 173 2.93 26.78 10.22
CA GLU A 173 2.07 26.18 9.22
C GLU A 173 0.65 26.00 9.77
N THR A 174 -0.33 26.16 8.90
CA THR A 174 -1.74 25.94 9.23
C THR A 174 -2.28 24.71 8.53
N LEU A 175 -3.23 24.04 9.18
CA LEU A 175 -3.85 22.86 8.59
C LEU A 175 -4.55 23.25 7.29
N LEU A 176 -4.27 22.51 6.23
CA LEU A 176 -4.94 22.69 4.94
C LEU A 176 -6.48 22.59 5.12
N PRO A 177 -7.26 23.57 4.64
CA PRO A 177 -8.72 23.50 4.73
C PRO A 177 -9.31 22.43 3.81
N GLU A 178 -8.64 22.15 2.69
CA GLU A 178 -8.99 21.10 1.73
C GLU A 178 -7.74 20.57 1.04
N VAL A 179 -7.84 19.34 0.49
CA VAL A 179 -6.70 18.66 -0.16
C VAL A 179 -6.99 18.22 -1.58
N THR A 180 -8.14 18.55 -2.16
CA THR A 180 -8.60 18.05 -3.47
C THR A 180 -7.55 18.24 -4.57
N ASP A 181 -6.88 19.40 -4.60
CA ASP A 181 -5.84 19.71 -5.59
C ASP A 181 -4.58 18.84 -5.46
N TYR A 182 -4.36 18.24 -4.29
CA TYR A 182 -3.26 17.33 -4.00
C TYR A 182 -3.66 15.86 -4.15
N LEU A 183 -4.91 15.52 -4.49
CA LEU A 183 -5.35 14.13 -4.70
C LEU A 183 -5.09 13.69 -6.15
N THR A 184 -3.84 13.85 -6.60
CA THR A 184 -3.41 13.53 -7.96
C THR A 184 -2.97 12.06 -8.09
N ARG A 185 -2.94 11.55 -9.32
CA ARG A 185 -2.59 10.16 -9.63
C ARG A 185 -1.15 10.06 -10.15
N PRO A 186 -0.33 9.11 -9.69
CA PRO A 186 0.97 8.86 -10.29
C PRO A 186 0.83 8.21 -11.68
N ALA A 187 1.85 8.37 -12.52
CA ALA A 187 2.00 7.59 -13.75
C ALA A 187 2.72 6.28 -13.39
N GLY A 188 1.94 5.24 -13.14
CA GLY A 188 2.40 3.94 -12.69
C GLY A 188 2.97 4.03 -11.28
N TYR A 189 4.29 3.90 -11.18
CA TYR A 189 5.04 4.11 -9.95
C TYR A 189 5.93 5.36 -9.99
N ASP A 190 5.76 6.22 -10.99
CA ASP A 190 6.45 7.50 -11.12
C ASP A 190 5.59 8.64 -10.56
N THR A 191 6.16 9.36 -9.60
CA THR A 191 5.55 10.53 -8.95
C THR A 191 6.12 11.86 -9.46
N SER A 192 7.03 11.84 -10.44
CA SER A 192 7.71 13.03 -10.95
C SER A 192 6.76 14.12 -11.42
N GLY A 193 5.65 13.74 -12.08
CA GLY A 193 4.62 14.67 -12.56
C GLY A 193 3.80 15.36 -11.47
N MET A 194 3.89 14.89 -10.22
CA MET A 194 3.16 15.45 -9.08
C MET A 194 3.94 16.58 -8.40
N SER A 195 5.25 16.69 -8.65
CA SER A 195 6.14 17.69 -8.03
C SER A 195 5.81 19.15 -8.32
N ALA A 196 4.93 19.43 -9.28
CA ALA A 196 4.53 20.78 -9.68
C ALA A 196 3.42 21.39 -8.80
N GLU A 197 2.90 20.64 -7.83
CA GLU A 197 1.85 21.10 -6.93
C GLU A 197 2.36 22.21 -5.97
N PRO A 198 1.53 23.23 -5.67
CA PRO A 198 1.95 24.34 -4.82
C PRO A 198 2.43 23.88 -3.43
N GLY A 199 3.59 24.37 -2.99
CA GLY A 199 4.11 24.04 -1.66
C GLY A 199 4.54 22.59 -1.46
N LEU A 200 4.43 21.73 -2.47
CA LEU A 200 4.84 20.33 -2.36
C LEU A 200 6.37 20.23 -2.28
N GLN A 201 6.87 19.66 -1.18
CA GLN A 201 8.31 19.45 -0.94
C GLN A 201 8.74 18.02 -1.23
N GLU A 202 7.88 17.06 -0.91
CA GLU A 202 8.17 15.63 -1.07
C GLU A 202 6.90 14.88 -1.48
N VAL A 203 7.07 13.92 -2.39
CA VAL A 203 6.03 12.95 -2.74
C VAL A 203 6.65 11.57 -2.88
N SER A 204 6.04 10.57 -2.26
CA SER A 204 6.51 9.19 -2.32
C SER A 204 5.36 8.17 -2.30
N ILE A 205 5.60 7.01 -2.93
CA ILE A 205 4.73 5.85 -2.82
C ILE A 205 5.21 5.03 -1.63
N VAL A 206 4.41 4.99 -0.57
CA VAL A 206 4.73 4.31 0.69
C VAL A 206 4.49 2.82 0.59
N ALA A 207 3.35 2.43 0.02
CA ALA A 207 2.94 1.04 -0.13
C ALA A 207 2.22 0.85 -1.46
N ARG A 208 2.27 -0.37 -1.98
CA ARG A 208 1.70 -0.77 -3.28
C ARG A 208 0.78 -1.96 -3.10
N LYS A 209 -0.07 -2.23 -4.08
CA LYS A 209 -0.98 -3.39 -4.09
C LYS A 209 -1.95 -3.42 -2.90
N LEU A 210 -2.39 -2.23 -2.49
CA LEU A 210 -3.43 -2.09 -1.47
C LEU A 210 -4.80 -2.06 -2.14
N ILE A 211 -5.83 -2.46 -1.40
CA ILE A 211 -7.21 -2.42 -1.87
C ILE A 211 -8.07 -1.43 -1.11
N PHE A 212 -7.79 -1.24 0.18
CA PHE A 212 -8.64 -0.45 1.07
C PHE A 212 -7.78 0.36 2.01
N PHE A 213 -8.19 1.61 2.24
CA PHE A 213 -7.60 2.51 3.21
C PHE A 213 -8.72 3.41 3.73
N ARG A 214 -9.07 3.24 5.00
CA ARG A 214 -10.09 4.04 5.66
C ARG A 214 -9.54 4.59 6.96
N VAL A 215 -9.81 5.86 7.22
CA VAL A 215 -9.41 6.54 8.44
C VAL A 215 -10.65 6.99 9.21
N THR A 216 -10.65 6.74 10.51
CA THR A 216 -11.65 7.20 11.45
C THR A 216 -10.96 7.95 12.59
N LEU A 217 -11.25 9.24 12.73
CA LEU A 217 -10.75 10.06 13.84
C LEU A 217 -11.66 9.88 15.04
N ALA A 218 -11.08 9.63 16.22
CA ALA A 218 -11.77 9.41 17.48
C ALA A 218 -12.96 8.44 17.35
N PRO A 219 -12.75 7.17 16.97
CA PRO A 219 -13.84 6.22 16.75
C PRO A 219 -14.71 6.00 18.00
N VAL A 220 -14.12 6.14 19.19
CA VAL A 220 -14.81 6.10 20.49
C VAL A 220 -14.54 7.39 21.27
N PRO A 221 -15.17 8.53 20.94
CA PRO A 221 -14.79 9.85 21.47
C PRO A 221 -14.84 9.96 22.99
N ALA A 222 -15.74 9.21 23.65
CA ALA A 222 -15.92 9.26 25.09
C ALA A 222 -14.80 8.58 25.88
N SER A 223 -14.16 7.56 25.29
CA SER A 223 -13.11 6.77 25.95
C SER A 223 -11.73 7.07 25.37
N TRP A 224 -11.67 7.29 24.06
CA TRP A 224 -10.45 7.39 23.25
C TRP A 224 -10.54 8.60 22.31
N PRO A 225 -10.58 9.84 22.84
CA PRO A 225 -10.74 11.06 22.04
C PRO A 225 -9.56 11.33 21.10
N ASN A 226 -8.40 10.72 21.34
CA ASN A 226 -7.17 10.94 20.56
C ASN A 226 -6.75 9.74 19.72
N GLU A 227 -7.65 8.77 19.55
CA GLU A 227 -7.37 7.62 18.70
C GLU A 227 -7.58 7.98 17.23
N VAL A 228 -6.61 7.62 16.41
CA VAL A 228 -6.73 7.57 14.96
C VAL A 228 -6.75 6.09 14.58
N GLU A 229 -7.91 5.61 14.13
CA GLU A 229 -8.08 4.25 13.64
C GLU A 229 -7.93 4.23 12.12
N ILE A 230 -7.08 3.33 11.63
CA ILE A 230 -6.78 3.17 10.21
C ILE A 230 -6.99 1.70 9.82
N ASP A 231 -7.94 1.47 8.93
CA ASP A 231 -8.21 0.16 8.34
C ASP A 231 -7.53 0.10 6.96
N VAL A 232 -6.43 -0.66 6.88
CA VAL A 232 -5.69 -0.89 5.65
C VAL A 232 -5.84 -2.35 5.24
N ARG A 233 -6.10 -2.59 3.96
CA ARG A 233 -6.24 -3.95 3.43
C ARG A 233 -5.44 -4.13 2.16
N ALA A 234 -4.92 -5.34 1.98
CA ALA A 234 -4.19 -5.77 0.80
C ALA A 234 -4.70 -7.14 0.35
N THR A 235 -4.68 -7.39 -0.95
CA THR A 235 -5.14 -8.67 -1.52
C THR A 235 -3.96 -9.45 -2.07
N SER A 236 -3.93 -10.76 -1.83
CA SER A 236 -3.04 -11.71 -2.51
C SER A 236 -3.52 -11.90 -3.95
N ILE A 237 -3.17 -10.94 -4.83
CA ILE A 237 -3.71 -10.80 -6.19
C ILE A 237 -3.53 -12.09 -7.00
N GLU A 238 -2.33 -12.69 -7.00
CA GLU A 238 -2.05 -13.89 -7.81
C GLU A 238 -2.90 -15.10 -7.37
N GLU A 239 -3.28 -15.19 -6.09
CA GLU A 239 -4.19 -16.22 -5.60
C GLU A 239 -5.65 -15.89 -5.95
N ALA A 240 -6.04 -14.63 -5.82
CA ALA A 240 -7.38 -14.17 -6.17
C ALA A 240 -7.69 -14.42 -7.65
N GLU A 241 -6.76 -14.13 -8.55
CA GLU A 241 -6.91 -14.31 -10.01
C GLU A 241 -7.20 -15.77 -10.41
N LYS A 242 -6.83 -16.76 -9.58
CA LYS A 242 -7.14 -18.18 -9.84
C LYS A 242 -8.60 -18.52 -9.61
N SER A 243 -9.31 -17.72 -8.82
CA SER A 243 -10.65 -18.05 -8.32
C SER A 243 -11.72 -17.04 -8.72
N VAL A 244 -11.36 -15.77 -8.87
CA VAL A 244 -12.28 -14.67 -9.14
C VAL A 244 -11.72 -13.70 -10.17
N ARG A 245 -12.62 -12.95 -10.81
CA ARG A 245 -12.26 -11.90 -11.76
C ARG A 245 -11.89 -10.62 -11.02
N VAL A 246 -10.61 -10.48 -10.68
CA VAL A 246 -10.02 -9.27 -10.08
C VAL A 246 -10.40 -8.03 -10.90
N GLY A 247 -10.68 -6.92 -10.22
CA GLY A 247 -11.10 -5.67 -10.84
C GLY A 247 -12.60 -5.51 -11.06
N SER A 248 -13.38 -6.59 -10.94
CA SER A 248 -14.84 -6.59 -11.16
C SER A 248 -15.66 -7.24 -10.06
N VAL A 249 -15.03 -8.09 -9.23
CA VAL A 249 -15.65 -8.74 -8.08
C VAL A 249 -15.17 -8.05 -6.80
N ALA A 250 -16.05 -7.95 -5.80
CA ALA A 250 -15.71 -7.43 -4.48
C ALA A 250 -14.67 -8.35 -3.80
N LEU A 251 -13.56 -7.76 -3.39
CA LEU A 251 -12.44 -8.44 -2.72
C LEU A 251 -12.27 -7.96 -1.28
N GLY A 252 -12.92 -6.86 -0.87
CA GLY A 252 -12.66 -6.18 0.41
C GLY A 252 -12.77 -7.03 1.68
N THR A 253 -13.60 -8.09 1.66
CA THR A 253 -13.74 -9.05 2.77
C THR A 253 -13.55 -10.51 2.30
N GLY A 254 -12.96 -10.71 1.13
CA GLY A 254 -12.74 -12.04 0.56
C GLY A 254 -11.62 -12.81 1.27
N PRO A 255 -11.51 -14.13 1.04
CA PRO A 255 -10.47 -14.97 1.65
C PRO A 255 -9.05 -14.62 1.20
N PHE A 256 -8.91 -13.82 0.14
CA PHE A 256 -7.64 -13.38 -0.41
C PHE A 256 -7.18 -12.03 0.15
N THR A 257 -7.99 -11.38 0.99
CA THR A 257 -7.71 -10.05 1.50
C THR A 257 -7.29 -10.14 2.96
N THR A 258 -6.10 -9.63 3.23
CA THR A 258 -5.59 -9.46 4.60
C THR A 258 -5.94 -8.05 5.07
N GLN A 259 -6.50 -7.97 6.26
CA GLN A 259 -6.84 -6.70 6.92
C GLN A 259 -5.85 -6.43 8.04
N GLN A 260 -5.41 -5.17 8.13
CA GLN A 260 -4.66 -4.65 9.26
C GLN A 260 -5.34 -3.40 9.80
N LEU A 261 -5.75 -3.48 11.07
CA LEU A 261 -6.28 -2.34 11.81
C LEU A 261 -5.15 -1.73 12.63
N ILE A 262 -4.88 -0.45 12.40
CA ILE A 262 -3.84 0.32 13.08
C ILE A 262 -4.55 1.34 13.96
N SER A 263 -4.24 1.34 15.25
CA SER A 263 -4.69 2.37 16.19
C SER A 263 -3.50 3.15 16.71
N VAL A 264 -3.47 4.45 16.41
CA VAL A 264 -2.45 5.38 16.93
C VAL A 264 -3.10 6.36 17.88
N PHE A 265 -2.52 6.54 19.06
CA PHE A 265 -2.96 7.52 20.04
C PHE A 265 -2.05 8.73 19.98
N THR A 266 -2.61 9.89 19.62
CA THR A 266 -1.83 11.14 19.55
C THR A 266 -1.73 11.80 20.92
N PRO A 267 -0.67 12.59 21.17
CA PRO A 267 -0.61 13.49 22.33
C PRO A 267 -1.84 14.41 22.41
N ASN A 268 -2.17 14.83 23.64
CA ASN A 268 -3.06 15.98 23.84
C ASN A 268 -2.25 17.26 23.65
N ASP A 269 -2.80 18.22 22.90
CA ASP A 269 -2.31 19.61 22.90
C ASP A 269 -2.62 20.30 24.24
#